data_AF-A0A272ESC8-F1
#
_entry.id   AF-A0A272ESC8-F1
#
_cell.length_a   1.000
_cell.length_b   1.000
_cell.length_c   1.000
_cell.angle_alpha   90.00
_cell.angle_beta   90.00
_cell.angle_gamma   90.00
#
_symmetry.space_group_name_H-M   'P 1'
#
loop_
_entity.id
_entity.type
_entity.pdbx_description
1 polymer ?
#
loop_
_entity_poly.entity_id
_entity_poly.type
_entity_poly.pdbx_seq_one_letter_code
_entity_poly.pdbx_strand_id
1 'polypeptide(L)'
;MNDIATAVASFASLSTRLKVETGAQHERMHRLMECAQPFASREAYARFVAAQYLFQRDIEHLFADPAVRAAVPDLDSRGRQQASRDDLGDLGAPVPEEPIASVGVSMPAALGWLYVSEGSTLGAAFLFKEAQAKLALSAEFGARNLAAYPEGRAVVWRRFVASLDSETITSEEHDQVIAGANAAYDRFGDLLQRHFQLD
;
A
#
# COMPACT_ATOMS: atom_id res chain seq x y z
N MET A 1 -16.08 41.66 22.50
CA MET A 1 -16.78 40.45 22.01
C MET A 1 -16.07 39.99 20.76
N ASN A 2 -14.97 39.24 20.91
CA ASN A 2 -14.14 38.79 19.79
C ASN A 2 -13.66 37.38 20.16
N ASP A 3 -14.57 36.40 20.12
CA ASP A 3 -14.29 35.06 20.64
C ASP A 3 -15.05 33.95 19.88
N ILE A 4 -15.26 34.14 18.57
CA ILE A 4 -15.91 33.11 17.72
C ILE A 4 -15.12 32.85 16.42
N ALA A 5 -14.01 33.56 16.18
CA ALA A 5 -13.25 33.41 14.93
C ALA A 5 -12.16 32.32 14.95
N THR A 6 -12.05 31.53 16.03
CA THR A 6 -10.93 30.58 16.23
C THR A 6 -11.38 29.15 16.55
N ALA A 7 -12.51 28.69 16.03
CA ALA A 7 -12.93 27.30 16.19
C ALA A 7 -13.85 26.80 15.07
N VAL A 8 -13.34 26.80 13.83
CA VAL A 8 -13.86 25.89 12.80
C VAL A 8 -12.66 25.25 12.11
N ALA A 9 -11.87 24.49 12.87
CA ALA A 9 -11.01 23.49 12.26
C ALA A 9 -11.93 22.51 11.54
N SER A 10 -11.78 22.41 10.23
CA SER A 10 -12.50 21.45 9.40
C SER A 10 -12.36 20.04 10.01
N PHE A 11 -13.46 19.47 10.52
CA PHE A 11 -13.56 18.06 10.92
C PHE A 11 -13.55 17.14 9.68
N ALA A 12 -12.55 17.27 8.82
CA ALA A 12 -12.39 16.36 7.70
C ALA A 12 -12.07 14.97 8.26
N SER A 13 -12.77 13.95 7.77
CA SER A 13 -12.49 12.56 8.16
C SER A 13 -11.02 12.21 7.86
N LEU A 14 -10.46 11.27 8.62
CA LEU A 14 -9.07 10.85 8.44
C LEU A 14 -8.82 10.37 7.00
N SER A 15 -9.75 9.61 6.43
CA SER A 15 -9.67 9.14 5.05
C SER A 15 -9.65 10.27 4.03
N THR A 16 -10.40 11.35 4.26
CA THR A 16 -10.41 12.55 3.41
C THR A 16 -9.07 13.26 3.49
N ARG A 17 -8.53 13.45 4.71
CA ARG A 17 -7.21 14.04 4.93
C ARG A 17 -6.12 13.22 4.25
N LEU A 18 -6.07 11.92 4.47
CA LEU A 18 -5.11 11.01 3.83
C LEU A 18 -5.14 11.13 2.31
N LYS A 19 -6.33 11.13 1.69
CA LYS A 19 -6.47 11.27 0.24
C LYS A 19 -5.90 12.60 -0.27
N VAL A 20 -6.19 13.71 0.42
CA VAL A 20 -5.74 15.05 0.01
C VAL A 20 -4.24 15.23 0.26
N GLU A 21 -3.78 14.91 1.47
CA GLU A 21 -2.43 15.21 1.94
C GLU A 21 -1.37 14.26 1.35
N THR A 22 -1.76 13.04 0.92
CA THR A 22 -0.87 12.14 0.18
C THR A 22 -0.98 12.29 -1.35
N GLY A 23 -1.75 13.26 -1.85
CA GLY A 23 -2.00 13.42 -3.29
C GLY A 23 -0.71 13.58 -4.11
N ALA A 24 0.26 14.36 -3.63
CA ALA A 24 1.56 14.53 -4.29
C ALA A 24 2.37 13.22 -4.37
N GLN A 25 2.28 12.37 -3.35
CA GLN A 25 2.94 11.05 -3.35
C GLN A 25 2.28 10.11 -4.35
N HIS A 26 0.94 10.14 -4.47
CA HIS A 26 0.24 9.37 -5.50
C HIS A 26 0.68 9.75 -6.92
N GLU A 27 0.79 11.05 -7.22
CA GLU A 27 1.32 11.53 -8.52
C GLU A 27 2.79 11.17 -8.74
N ARG A 28 3.61 11.15 -7.69
CA ARG A 28 4.99 10.64 -7.76
C ARG A 28 5.00 9.15 -8.13
N MET A 29 4.17 8.33 -7.49
CA MET A 29 4.09 6.90 -7.81
C MET A 29 3.66 6.65 -9.25
N HIS A 30 2.71 7.45 -9.75
CA HIS A 30 2.29 7.35 -11.15
C HIS A 30 3.48 7.58 -12.10
N ARG A 31 4.24 8.67 -11.91
CA ARG A 31 5.44 8.97 -12.71
C ARG A 31 6.51 7.88 -12.62
N LEU A 32 6.77 7.35 -11.41
CA LEU A 32 7.73 6.26 -11.24
C LEU A 32 7.29 5.00 -12.01
N MET A 33 6.00 4.66 -11.99
CA MET A 33 5.46 3.54 -12.75
C MET A 33 5.56 3.76 -14.27
N GLU A 34 5.32 4.98 -14.74
CA GLU A 34 5.51 5.35 -16.15
C GLU A 34 6.97 5.22 -16.58
N CYS A 35 7.92 5.69 -15.77
CA CYS A 35 9.35 5.55 -16.06
C CYS A 35 9.82 4.10 -15.99
N ALA A 36 9.35 3.33 -15.02
CA ALA A 36 9.73 1.93 -14.80
C ALA A 36 9.30 1.00 -15.93
N GLN A 37 8.20 1.31 -16.63
CA GLN A 37 7.62 0.45 -17.67
C GLN A 37 7.54 -1.05 -17.24
N PRO A 38 6.93 -1.37 -16.09
CA PRO A 38 7.04 -2.71 -15.49
C PRO A 38 6.41 -3.82 -16.34
N PHE A 39 5.57 -3.48 -17.33
CA PHE A 39 4.94 -4.43 -18.24
C PHE A 39 5.63 -4.56 -19.60
N ALA A 40 6.83 -3.97 -19.77
CA ALA A 40 7.59 -4.07 -21.02
C ALA A 40 8.12 -5.48 -21.29
N SER A 41 8.40 -6.26 -20.23
CA SER A 41 8.81 -7.66 -20.32
C SER A 41 8.54 -8.39 -19.00
N ARG A 42 8.68 -9.72 -19.00
CA ARG A 42 8.55 -10.52 -17.76
C ARG A 42 9.68 -10.23 -16.76
N GLU A 43 10.87 -9.89 -17.25
CA GLU A 43 12.01 -9.49 -16.41
C GLU A 43 11.76 -8.14 -15.74
N ALA A 44 11.23 -7.16 -16.49
CA ALA A 44 10.83 -5.87 -15.90
C ALA A 44 9.72 -6.07 -14.86
N TYR A 45 8.75 -6.92 -15.16
CA TYR A 45 7.66 -7.22 -14.24
C TYR A 45 8.15 -7.94 -12.99
N ALA A 46 9.10 -8.88 -13.11
CA ALA A 46 9.71 -9.54 -11.96
C ALA A 46 10.40 -8.55 -11.01
N ARG A 47 11.04 -7.49 -11.52
CA ARG A 47 11.60 -6.40 -10.69
C ARG A 47 10.50 -5.65 -9.94
N PHE A 48 9.36 -5.41 -10.60
CA PHE A 48 8.20 -4.81 -9.95
C PHE A 48 7.60 -5.71 -8.87
N VAL A 49 7.47 -7.02 -9.12
CA VAL A 49 7.02 -7.98 -8.09
C VAL A 49 8.01 -8.05 -6.93
N ALA A 50 9.32 -7.95 -7.19
CA ALA A 50 10.34 -7.91 -6.13
C ALA A 50 10.18 -6.68 -5.22
N ALA A 51 9.93 -5.49 -5.80
CA ALA A 51 9.61 -4.29 -5.03
C ALA A 51 8.31 -4.46 -4.21
N GLN A 52 7.26 -5.04 -4.81
CA GLN A 52 6.00 -5.33 -4.11
C GLN A 52 6.20 -6.32 -2.97
N TYR A 53 6.99 -7.38 -3.18
CA TYR A 53 7.30 -8.38 -2.16
C TYR A 53 7.97 -7.74 -0.94
N LEU A 54 8.98 -6.90 -1.14
CA LEU A 54 9.67 -6.21 -0.04
C LEU A 54 8.73 -5.28 0.71
N PHE A 55 7.89 -4.53 -0.01
CA PHE A 55 6.89 -3.67 0.64
C PHE A 55 5.85 -4.48 1.42
N GLN A 56 5.39 -5.62 0.88
CA GLN A 56 4.45 -6.50 1.60
C GLN A 56 5.09 -7.11 2.85
N ARG A 57 6.40 -7.40 2.87
CA ARG A 57 7.10 -7.78 4.10
C ARG A 57 7.06 -6.67 5.15
N ASP A 58 7.28 -5.43 4.72
CA ASP A 58 7.19 -4.27 5.61
C ASP A 58 5.77 -4.12 6.18
N ILE A 59 4.74 -4.39 5.37
CA ILE A 59 3.33 -4.34 5.81
C ILE A 59 2.99 -5.48 6.76
N GLU A 60 3.30 -6.73 6.41
CA GLU A 60 2.93 -7.90 7.22
C GLU A 60 3.70 -7.96 8.54
N HIS A 61 4.87 -7.32 8.64
CA HIS A 61 5.54 -7.13 9.92
C HIS A 61 4.66 -6.40 10.95
N LEU A 62 3.88 -5.40 10.50
CA LEU A 62 2.98 -4.62 11.36
C LEU A 62 1.82 -5.46 11.90
N PHE A 63 1.52 -6.61 11.26
CA PHE A 63 0.41 -7.47 11.68
C PHE A 63 0.69 -8.18 13.00
N ALA A 64 1.93 -8.17 13.48
CA ALA A 64 2.29 -8.70 14.79
C ALA A 64 1.86 -7.78 15.95
N ASP A 65 1.58 -6.49 15.68
CA ASP A 65 1.17 -5.54 16.71
C ASP A 65 -0.31 -5.76 17.11
N PRO A 66 -0.60 -6.09 18.39
CA PRO A 66 -1.97 -6.26 18.87
C PRO A 66 -2.86 -5.03 18.69
N ALA A 67 -2.30 -3.82 18.76
CA ALA A 67 -3.07 -2.59 18.61
C ALA A 67 -3.50 -2.39 17.14
N VAL A 68 -2.65 -2.77 16.18
CA VAL A 68 -3.00 -2.79 14.76
C VAL A 68 -4.09 -3.81 14.47
N ARG A 69 -3.99 -5.02 15.03
CA ARG A 69 -5.03 -6.07 14.91
C ARG A 69 -6.37 -5.63 15.49
N ALA A 70 -6.36 -4.91 16.61
CA ALA A 70 -7.57 -4.39 17.22
C ALA A 70 -8.25 -3.33 16.35
N ALA A 71 -7.46 -2.48 15.68
CA ALA A 71 -7.97 -1.43 14.80
C ALA A 71 -8.48 -1.96 13.44
N VAL A 72 -7.92 -3.06 12.94
CA VAL A 72 -8.27 -3.65 11.63
C VAL A 72 -8.61 -5.14 11.79
N PRO A 73 -9.89 -5.48 12.03
CA PRO A 73 -10.28 -6.85 12.41
C PRO A 73 -10.04 -7.94 11.35
N ASP A 74 -9.94 -7.59 10.06
CA ASP A 74 -9.72 -8.52 8.95
C ASP A 74 -8.27 -8.51 8.42
N LEU A 75 -7.31 -8.09 9.27
CA LEU A 75 -5.91 -7.87 8.91
C LEU A 75 -5.23 -9.09 8.25
N ASP A 76 -5.48 -10.30 8.77
CA ASP A 76 -4.85 -11.52 8.27
C ASP A 76 -5.24 -11.85 6.81
N SER A 77 -6.36 -11.30 6.32
CA SER A 77 -6.80 -11.48 4.93
C SER A 77 -6.17 -10.51 3.95
N ARG A 78 -5.45 -9.49 4.43
CA ARG A 78 -4.93 -8.37 3.62
C ARG A 78 -3.50 -8.57 3.13
N GLY A 79 -2.76 -9.48 3.76
CA GLY A 79 -1.36 -9.76 3.43
C GLY A 79 -1.19 -10.33 2.02
N ARG A 80 -0.19 -9.83 1.29
CA ARG A 80 0.14 -10.30 -0.07
C ARG A 80 1.62 -10.68 -0.24
N GLN A 81 2.36 -10.83 0.85
CA GLN A 81 3.76 -11.24 0.85
C GLN A 81 3.92 -12.63 0.22
N GLN A 82 3.13 -13.61 0.66
CA GLN A 82 3.21 -14.98 0.13
C GLN A 82 2.83 -15.02 -1.35
N ALA A 83 1.75 -14.33 -1.74
CA ALA A 83 1.34 -14.21 -3.13
C ALA A 83 2.45 -13.60 -4.01
N SER A 84 3.11 -12.54 -3.54
CA SER A 84 4.22 -11.90 -4.27
C SER A 84 5.45 -12.82 -4.36
N ARG A 85 5.71 -13.62 -3.32
CA ARG A 85 6.78 -14.62 -3.32
C ARG A 85 6.52 -15.72 -4.35
N ASP A 86 5.29 -16.22 -4.41
CA ASP A 86 4.90 -17.27 -5.36
C ASP A 86 4.96 -16.74 -6.80
N ASP A 87 4.57 -15.48 -7.02
CA ASP A 87 4.70 -14.81 -8.31
C ASP A 87 6.16 -14.70 -8.77
N LEU A 88 7.11 -14.41 -7.86
CA LEU A 88 8.54 -14.44 -8.19
C LEU A 88 9.00 -15.85 -8.58
N GLY A 89 8.49 -16.88 -7.90
CA GLY A 89 8.76 -18.28 -8.22
C GLY A 89 8.34 -18.66 -9.64
N ASP A 90 7.13 -18.29 -10.05
CA ASP A 90 6.62 -18.52 -11.40
C ASP A 90 7.42 -17.79 -12.49
N LEU A 91 7.91 -16.60 -12.15
CA LEU A 91 8.74 -15.79 -13.05
C LEU A 91 10.20 -16.29 -13.09
N GLY A 92 10.56 -17.29 -12.29
CA GLY A 92 11.94 -17.78 -12.17
C GLY A 92 12.90 -16.73 -11.59
N ALA A 93 12.37 -15.75 -10.86
CA ALA A 93 13.12 -14.64 -10.31
C ALA A 93 13.54 -14.92 -8.85
N PRO A 94 14.70 -14.42 -8.40
CA PRO A 94 15.12 -14.57 -7.01
C PRO A 94 14.20 -13.78 -6.08
N VAL A 95 13.99 -14.32 -4.88
CA VAL A 95 13.30 -13.60 -3.80
C VAL A 95 14.31 -12.69 -3.12
N PRO A 96 14.14 -11.35 -3.14
CA PRO A 96 15.09 -10.44 -2.52
C PRO A 96 14.99 -10.49 -1.00
N GLU A 97 16.12 -10.33 -0.32
CA GLU A 97 16.16 -10.21 1.14
C GLU A 97 16.70 -8.82 1.53
N GLU A 98 15.88 -8.07 2.26
CA GLU A 98 16.25 -6.79 2.88
C GLU A 98 15.79 -6.75 4.34
N PRO A 99 16.40 -5.88 5.18
CA PRO A 99 15.84 -5.54 6.47
C PRO A 99 14.41 -5.01 6.33
N ILE A 100 13.58 -5.29 7.35
CA ILE A 100 12.22 -4.76 7.42
C ILE A 100 12.28 -3.25 7.70
N ALA A 101 11.74 -2.45 6.80
CA ALA A 101 11.78 -0.98 6.90
C ALA A 101 10.77 -0.41 7.89
N SER A 102 9.73 -1.19 8.21
CA SER A 102 8.71 -0.82 9.20
C SER A 102 9.11 -1.15 10.65
N VAL A 103 10.35 -1.59 10.91
CA VAL A 103 10.84 -1.79 12.27
C VAL A 103 10.76 -0.48 13.04
N GLY A 104 10.10 -0.51 14.20
CA GLY A 104 9.88 0.67 15.03
C GLY A 104 8.68 1.54 14.61
N VAL A 105 7.96 1.18 13.55
CA VAL A 105 6.66 1.78 13.23
C VAL A 105 5.60 1.13 14.11
N SER A 106 4.85 1.94 14.85
CA SER A 106 3.77 1.50 15.73
C SER A 106 2.49 2.28 15.43
N MET A 107 1.42 1.96 16.16
CA MET A 107 0.22 2.80 16.19
C MET A 107 0.54 4.24 16.64
N PRO A 108 -0.16 5.25 16.08
CA PRO A 108 -1.15 5.15 15.00
C PRO A 108 -0.53 5.18 13.59
N ALA A 109 0.77 5.47 13.44
CA ALA A 109 1.45 5.59 12.13
C ALA A 109 1.36 4.31 11.26
N ALA A 110 1.30 3.13 11.89
CA ALA A 110 1.08 1.85 11.21
C ALA A 110 -0.20 1.83 10.35
N LEU A 111 -1.27 2.54 10.76
CA LEU A 111 -2.50 2.65 9.97
C LEU A 111 -2.27 3.37 8.63
N GLY A 112 -1.32 4.30 8.59
CA GLY A 112 -0.92 5.00 7.37
C GLY A 112 -0.24 4.05 6.38
N TRP A 113 0.61 3.15 6.87
CA TRP A 113 1.21 2.09 6.05
C TRP A 113 0.15 1.15 5.47
N LEU A 114 -0.80 0.72 6.30
CA LEU A 114 -1.93 -0.10 5.85
C LEU A 114 -2.78 0.64 4.82
N TYR A 115 -3.02 1.95 4.99
CA TYR A 115 -3.75 2.77 4.02
C TYR A 115 -3.10 2.76 2.64
N VAL A 116 -1.78 2.91 2.56
CA VAL A 116 -1.07 2.85 1.27
C VAL A 116 -1.15 1.46 0.65
N SER A 117 -0.93 0.41 1.46
CA SER A 117 -1.03 -0.98 0.97
C SER A 117 -2.43 -1.31 0.47
N GLU A 118 -3.47 -0.98 1.22
CA GLU A 118 -4.85 -1.30 0.85
C GLU A 118 -5.34 -0.43 -0.30
N GLY A 119 -4.95 0.84 -0.35
CA GLY A 119 -5.27 1.75 -1.46
C GLY A 119 -4.70 1.26 -2.79
N SER A 120 -3.49 0.69 -2.77
CA SER A 120 -2.85 0.14 -3.97
C SER A 120 -3.66 -0.97 -4.65
N THR A 121 -4.52 -1.69 -3.89
CA THR A 121 -5.35 -2.78 -4.42
C THR A 121 -6.40 -2.30 -5.42
N LEU A 122 -6.83 -1.02 -5.34
CA LEU A 122 -7.77 -0.44 -6.29
C LEU A 122 -7.12 -0.27 -7.66
N GLY A 123 -5.91 0.29 -7.70
CA GLY A 123 -5.11 0.45 -8.91
C GLY A 123 -4.62 -0.89 -9.49
N ALA A 124 -4.45 -1.91 -8.64
CA ALA A 124 -4.04 -3.24 -9.07
C ALA A 124 -5.00 -3.89 -10.08
N ALA A 125 -6.27 -3.44 -10.18
CA ALA A 125 -7.18 -3.90 -11.24
C ALA A 125 -6.67 -3.57 -12.65
N PHE A 126 -6.06 -2.39 -12.84
CA PHE A 126 -5.45 -2.02 -14.11
C PHE A 126 -4.15 -2.80 -14.34
N LEU A 127 -3.29 -2.87 -13.32
CA LEU A 127 -2.03 -3.61 -13.38
C LEU A 127 -2.24 -5.09 -13.72
N PHE A 128 -3.27 -5.72 -13.15
CA PHE A 128 -3.60 -7.12 -13.42
C PHE A 128 -3.99 -7.33 -14.88
N LYS A 129 -4.79 -6.42 -15.47
CA LYS A 129 -5.16 -6.47 -16.89
C LYS A 129 -3.94 -6.32 -17.80
N GLU A 130 -3.02 -5.42 -17.46
CA GLU A 130 -1.77 -5.24 -18.21
C GLU A 130 -0.88 -6.49 -18.15
N ALA A 131 -0.73 -7.09 -16.96
CA ALA A 131 0.01 -8.35 -16.79
C ALA A 131 -0.61 -9.50 -17.61
N GLN A 132 -1.94 -9.60 -17.64
CA GLN A 132 -2.66 -10.57 -18.47
C GLN A 132 -2.41 -10.32 -19.96
N ALA A 133 -2.66 -9.10 -20.43
CA ALA A 133 -2.66 -8.76 -21.85
C ALA A 133 -1.26 -8.77 -22.47
N LYS A 134 -0.25 -8.27 -21.74
CA LYS A 134 1.11 -8.10 -22.29
C LYS A 134 2.05 -9.25 -21.96
N LEU A 135 1.84 -9.94 -20.83
CA LEU A 135 2.80 -10.92 -20.31
C LEU A 135 2.21 -12.32 -20.17
N ALA A 136 0.91 -12.51 -20.47
CA ALA A 136 0.19 -13.78 -20.30
C ALA A 136 0.33 -14.36 -18.88
N LEU A 137 0.19 -13.49 -17.87
CA LEU A 137 0.16 -13.84 -16.45
C LEU A 137 -1.28 -13.87 -15.94
N SER A 138 -1.55 -14.56 -14.84
CA SER A 138 -2.89 -14.67 -14.24
C SER A 138 -2.84 -14.73 -12.72
N ALA A 139 -4.00 -14.79 -12.07
CA ALA A 139 -4.11 -14.96 -10.62
C ALA A 139 -3.60 -16.34 -10.16
N GLU A 140 -3.31 -17.26 -11.07
CA GLU A 140 -2.78 -18.60 -10.81
C GLU A 140 -1.34 -18.75 -11.31
N PHE A 141 -0.80 -17.75 -12.01
CA PHE A 141 0.56 -17.77 -12.54
C PHE A 141 1.14 -16.35 -12.67
N GLY A 142 2.09 -16.00 -11.81
CA GLY A 142 2.87 -14.76 -11.84
C GLY A 142 2.12 -13.46 -11.51
N ALA A 143 0.81 -13.46 -11.24
CA ALA A 143 0.08 -12.25 -10.84
C ALA A 143 -0.95 -12.47 -9.72
N ARG A 144 -0.69 -13.42 -8.81
CA ARG A 144 -1.49 -13.66 -7.58
C ARG A 144 -1.61 -12.40 -6.73
N ASN A 145 -0.51 -11.69 -6.51
CA ASN A 145 -0.48 -10.49 -5.66
C ASN A 145 -1.36 -9.35 -6.23
N LEU A 146 -1.63 -9.36 -7.54
CA LEU A 146 -2.51 -8.38 -8.17
C LEU A 146 -3.97 -8.83 -8.21
N ALA A 147 -4.30 -10.06 -7.81
CA ALA A 147 -5.67 -10.57 -7.86
C ALA A 147 -6.63 -9.77 -6.96
N ALA A 148 -7.92 -9.83 -7.27
CA ALA A 148 -8.94 -9.19 -6.44
C ALA A 148 -9.26 -10.07 -5.23
N TYR A 149 -9.62 -9.45 -4.11
CA TYR A 149 -10.26 -10.16 -3.01
C TYR A 149 -11.54 -10.88 -3.51
N PRO A 150 -11.90 -12.06 -2.97
CA PRO A 150 -13.13 -12.77 -3.32
C PRO A 150 -14.39 -11.91 -3.15
N GLU A 151 -14.42 -11.05 -2.12
CA GLU A 151 -15.53 -10.13 -1.83
C GLU A 151 -15.53 -8.87 -2.73
N GLY A 152 -14.47 -8.64 -3.50
CA GLY A 152 -14.29 -7.48 -4.37
C GLY A 152 -13.52 -6.31 -3.75
N ARG A 153 -12.62 -5.70 -4.53
CA ARG A 153 -11.69 -4.63 -4.10
C ARG A 153 -12.39 -3.45 -3.41
N ALA A 154 -13.48 -2.95 -4.02
CA ALA A 154 -14.20 -1.79 -3.52
C ALA A 154 -14.94 -2.06 -2.20
N VAL A 155 -15.33 -3.31 -1.93
CA VAL A 155 -15.97 -3.69 -0.66
C VAL A 155 -14.93 -3.68 0.45
N VAL A 156 -13.80 -4.37 0.23
CA VAL A 156 -12.70 -4.46 1.22
C VAL A 156 -12.08 -3.09 1.50
N TRP A 157 -11.92 -2.24 0.48
CA TRP A 157 -11.45 -0.87 0.63
C TRP A 157 -12.39 -0.02 1.49
N ARG A 158 -13.70 -0.04 1.20
CA ARG A 158 -14.67 0.72 2.00
C ARG A 158 -14.72 0.27 3.46
N ARG A 159 -14.59 -1.03 3.71
CA ARG A 159 -14.51 -1.59 5.07
C ARG A 159 -13.29 -1.05 5.82
N PHE A 160 -12.14 -1.01 5.16
CA PHE A 160 -10.91 -0.46 5.73
C PHE A 160 -11.00 1.05 5.99
N VAL A 161 -11.53 1.82 5.04
CA VAL A 161 -11.76 3.26 5.23
C VAL A 161 -12.69 3.52 6.41
N ALA A 162 -13.74 2.70 6.59
CA ALA A 162 -14.63 2.81 7.74
C ALA A 162 -13.92 2.57 9.08
N SER A 163 -12.91 1.67 9.14
CA SER A 163 -12.09 1.53 10.36
C SER A 163 -11.22 2.76 10.64
N LEU A 164 -10.70 3.42 9.58
CA LEU A 164 -9.92 4.66 9.74
C LEU A 164 -10.77 5.85 10.19
N ASP A 165 -12.02 5.94 9.73
CA ASP A 165 -12.94 7.02 10.09
C ASP A 165 -13.77 6.72 11.35
N SER A 166 -13.39 5.67 12.11
CA SER A 166 -14.05 5.34 13.36
C SER A 166 -13.59 6.24 14.51
N GLU A 167 -14.40 6.34 15.56
CA GLU A 167 -14.11 7.17 16.74
C GLU A 167 -12.89 6.70 17.56
N THR A 168 -12.31 5.55 17.23
CA THR A 168 -11.13 5.01 17.94
C THR A 168 -9.83 5.74 17.58
N ILE A 169 -9.81 6.47 16.48
CA ILE A 169 -8.65 7.26 16.04
C ILE A 169 -9.01 8.73 16.22
N THR A 170 -8.32 9.41 17.13
CA THR A 170 -8.67 10.79 17.46
C THR A 170 -8.09 11.77 16.45
N SER A 171 -8.65 12.98 16.38
CA SER A 171 -8.15 14.03 15.48
C SER A 171 -6.68 14.40 15.72
N GLU A 172 -6.20 14.26 16.95
CA GLU A 172 -4.80 14.50 17.35
C GLU A 172 -3.85 13.42 16.81
N GLU A 173 -4.37 12.23 16.49
CA GLU A 173 -3.60 11.11 15.95
C GLU A 173 -3.49 11.16 14.42
N HIS A 174 -4.37 11.91 13.75
CA HIS A 174 -4.45 11.96 12.29
C HIS A 174 -3.10 12.31 11.63
N ASP A 175 -2.37 13.29 12.19
CA ASP A 175 -1.09 13.74 11.62
C ASP A 175 -0.04 12.63 11.66
N GLN A 176 -0.07 11.78 12.70
CA GLN A 176 0.83 10.64 12.82
C GLN A 176 0.46 9.52 11.83
N VAL A 177 -0.83 9.28 11.57
CA VAL A 177 -1.29 8.36 10.52
C VAL A 177 -0.85 8.84 9.14
N ILE A 178 -1.00 10.15 8.86
CA ILE A 178 -0.61 10.75 7.58
C ILE A 178 0.91 10.71 7.40
N ALA A 179 1.69 10.97 8.45
CA ALA A 179 3.14 10.79 8.42
C ALA A 179 3.52 9.34 8.11
N GLY A 180 2.82 8.36 8.70
CA GLY A 180 3.00 6.95 8.38
C GLY A 180 2.70 6.62 6.91
N ALA A 181 1.62 7.17 6.35
CA ALA A 181 1.28 6.99 4.94
C ALA A 181 2.35 7.58 4.00
N ASN A 182 2.87 8.78 4.32
CA ASN A 182 3.96 9.37 3.55
C ASN A 182 5.24 8.51 3.61
N ALA A 183 5.61 8.00 4.79
CA ALA A 183 6.75 7.09 4.94
C ALA A 183 6.59 5.79 4.14
N ALA A 184 5.38 5.24 4.08
CA ALA A 184 5.07 4.06 3.27
C ALA A 184 5.19 4.33 1.76
N TYR A 185 4.69 5.48 1.30
CA TYR A 185 4.89 5.92 -0.10
C TYR A 185 6.37 6.13 -0.41
N ASP A 186 7.13 6.75 0.48
CA ASP A 186 8.56 6.96 0.30
C ASP A 186 9.31 5.63 0.22
N ARG A 187 8.96 4.67 1.07
CA ARG A 187 9.50 3.30 1.02
C ARG A 187 9.21 2.62 -0.32
N PHE A 188 7.97 2.65 -0.80
CA PHE A 188 7.65 2.03 -2.09
C PHE A 188 8.30 2.75 -3.27
N GLY A 189 8.39 4.08 -3.20
CA GLY A 189 9.11 4.91 -4.18
C GLY A 189 10.59 4.55 -4.27
N ASP A 190 11.28 4.45 -3.13
CA ASP A 190 12.68 4.00 -3.05
C ASP A 190 12.86 2.60 -3.66
N LEU A 191 11.97 1.66 -3.33
CA LEU A 191 12.00 0.32 -3.89
C LEU A 191 11.87 0.34 -5.42
N LEU A 192 10.94 1.11 -5.98
CA LEU A 192 10.81 1.27 -7.43
C LEU A 192 12.07 1.88 -8.05
N GLN A 193 12.59 2.96 -7.47
CA GLN A 193 13.79 3.63 -7.97
C GLN A 193 14.99 2.67 -7.99
N ARG A 194 15.22 1.91 -6.92
CA ARG A 194 16.33 0.96 -6.85
C ARG A 194 16.17 -0.24 -7.79
N HIS A 195 14.98 -0.84 -7.86
CA HIS A 195 14.75 -2.01 -8.71
C HIS A 195 14.74 -1.67 -10.21
N PHE A 196 14.44 -0.42 -10.59
CA PHE A 196 14.43 0.04 -11.97
C PHE A 196 15.57 0.99 -12.33
N GLN A 197 16.46 1.31 -11.38
CA GLN A 197 17.58 2.24 -11.54
C GLN A 197 17.11 3.60 -12.08
N LEU A 198 16.03 4.12 -11.47
CA LEU A 198 15.46 5.42 -11.81
C LEU A 198 16.13 6.51 -10.97
N ASP A 199 16.32 7.67 -11.58
CA ASP A 199 16.85 8.88 -10.93
C ASP A 199 15.83 9.55 -9.98
#